data_AF-A0A940QX89-F1
#
_entry.id   AF-A0A940QX89-F1
#
_cell.length_a   1.000
_cell.length_b   1.000
_cell.length_c   1.000
_cell.angle_alpha   90.00
_cell.angle_beta   90.00
_cell.angle_gamma   90.00
#
_symmetry.space_group_name_H-M   'P 1'
#
loop_
_entity.id
_entity.type
_entity.pdbx_description
1 polymer ?
#
loop_
_entity_poly.entity_id
_entity_poly.type
_entity_poly.pdbx_seq_one_letter_code
_entity_poly.pdbx_strand_id
1 'polypeptide(L)' 'VYSQIVRDVAKEAKVSLIDLDVKSQALLQKMGVEGSVYLFNHLAPGEHPNYPDGAKDNTHFSEFGARRIAELVLKD' A
#
# COMPACT_ATOMS: atom_id res chain seq x y z
N VAL A 1 1.14 6.10 -14.62
CA VAL A 1 1.80 7.35 -15.10
C VAL A 1 2.92 7.77 -14.15
N TYR A 2 2.65 8.07 -12.88
CA TYR A 2 3.67 8.56 -11.94
C TYR A 2 4.82 7.58 -11.65
N SER A 3 4.56 6.27 -11.54
CA SER A 3 5.60 5.30 -11.19
C SER A 3 6.76 5.26 -12.19
N GLN A 4 6.49 5.41 -13.50
CA GLN A 4 7.54 5.46 -14.51
C GLN A 4 8.36 6.76 -14.40
N ILE A 5 7.70 7.89 -14.18
CA ILE A 5 8.37 9.18 -13.99
C ILE A 5 9.34 9.13 -12.81
N VAL A 6 8.95 8.50 -11.69
CA VAL A 6 9.82 8.32 -10.52
C VAL A 6 11.04 7.45 -10.85
N ARG A 7 10.86 6.37 -11.63
CA ARG A 7 11.97 5.52 -12.11
C ARG A 7 12.94 6.30 -12.98
N ASP A 8 12.42 7.11 -13.90
CA ASP A 8 13.23 7.91 -14.81
C ASP A 8 14.04 8.97 -14.04
N VAL A 9 13.41 9.66 -13.08
CA VAL A 9 14.09 10.64 -12.21
C VAL A 9 15.20 9.99 -11.38
N ALA A 10 14.95 8.83 -10.77
CA ALA A 10 15.99 8.14 -9.98
C ALA A 10 17.20 7.75 -10.84
N LYS A 11 16.95 7.28 -12.07
CA LYS A 11 17.99 6.94 -13.04
C LYS A 11 18.78 8.18 -13.47
N GLU A 12 18.11 9.28 -13.80
CA GLU A 12 18.74 10.53 -14.21
C GLU A 12 19.59 11.13 -13.09
N ALA A 13 19.04 11.17 -11.87
CA ALA A 13 19.73 11.68 -10.68
C ALA A 13 20.81 10.71 -10.15
N LYS A 14 20.91 9.49 -10.67
CA LYS A 14 21.83 8.43 -10.22
C LYS A 14 21.70 8.13 -8.72
N VAL A 15 20.47 8.09 -8.22
CA VAL A 15 20.15 7.76 -6.84
C VAL A 15 19.47 6.39 -6.74
N SER A 16 19.59 5.75 -5.59
CA SER A 16 18.87 4.49 -5.31
C SER A 16 17.37 4.70 -5.35
N LEU A 17 16.63 3.69 -5.83
CA LEU A 17 15.17 3.67 -5.87
C LEU A 17 14.64 2.43 -5.17
N ILE A 18 13.81 2.65 -4.16
CA ILE A 18 12.95 1.60 -3.61
C ILE A 18 11.66 1.61 -4.43
N ASP A 19 11.51 0.69 -5.37
CA ASP A 19 10.33 0.60 -6.25
C ASP A 19 9.14 -0.06 -5.54
N LEU A 20 8.58 0.70 -4.60
CA LEU A 20 7.41 0.31 -3.80
C LEU A 20 6.17 0.06 -4.65
N ASP A 21 6.07 0.64 -5.85
CA ASP A 21 4.96 0.40 -6.77
C ASP A 21 4.95 -1.06 -7.24
N VAL A 22 6.07 -1.56 -7.77
CA VAL A 22 6.19 -2.97 -8.19
C VAL A 22 6.05 -3.91 -6.99
N LYS A 23 6.73 -3.61 -5.88
CA LYS A 23 6.71 -4.47 -4.69
C LYS A 23 5.33 -4.59 -4.05
N SER A 24 4.62 -3.48 -3.89
CA SER A 24 3.28 -3.49 -3.31
C SER A 24 2.26 -4.16 -4.23
N GLN A 25 2.34 -3.95 -5.55
CA GLN A 25 1.51 -4.67 -6.52
C GLN A 25 1.71 -6.18 -6.44
N ALA A 26 2.95 -6.66 -6.29
CA ALA A 26 3.21 -8.09 -6.12
C ALA A 26 2.59 -8.63 -4.81
N LEU A 27 2.62 -7.86 -3.72
CA LEU A 27 1.94 -8.21 -2.47
C LEU A 27 0.41 -8.30 -2.66
N LEU A 28 -0.19 -7.29 -3.28
CA LEU A 28 -1.61 -7.23 -3.61
C LEU A 28 -2.04 -8.45 -4.44
N GLN A 29 -1.31 -8.74 -5.51
CA GLN A 29 -1.57 -9.88 -6.39
C GLN A 29 -1.46 -11.22 -5.65
N LYS A 30 -0.45 -11.37 -4.77
CA LYS A 30 -0.27 -12.57 -3.96
C LYS A 30 -1.43 -12.80 -2.98
N MET A 31 -2.00 -11.73 -2.43
CA MET A 31 -3.12 -11.79 -1.49
C MET A 31 -4.48 -11.96 -2.18
N GLY A 32 -4.57 -11.60 -3.47
CA GLY A 32 -5.82 -11.66 -4.23
C GLY A 32 -6.84 -10.61 -3.79
N VAL A 33 -7.99 -10.57 -4.47
CA VAL A 33 -9.03 -9.55 -4.26
C VAL A 33 -9.49 -9.54 -2.80
N GLU A 34 -9.93 -10.69 -2.27
CA GLU A 34 -10.46 -10.77 -0.90
C GLU A 34 -9.38 -10.56 0.16
N GLY A 35 -8.21 -11.18 -0.01
CA GLY A 35 -7.13 -11.06 0.97
C GLY A 35 -6.51 -9.66 1.02
N SER A 36 -6.46 -8.96 -0.11
CA SER A 36 -5.89 -7.61 -0.15
C SER A 36 -6.74 -6.56 0.56
N VAL A 37 -8.05 -6.79 0.75
CA VAL A 37 -8.93 -5.87 1.50
C VAL A 37 -8.41 -5.61 2.91
N TYR A 38 -7.82 -6.61 3.58
CA TYR A 38 -7.24 -6.45 4.91
C TYR A 38 -6.08 -5.46 4.97
N LEU A 39 -5.42 -5.17 3.84
CA LEU A 39 -4.37 -4.15 3.79
C LEU A 39 -4.96 -2.74 3.89
N PHE A 40 -6.23 -2.53 3.56
CA PHE A 40 -6.82 -1.20 3.49
C PHE A 40 -7.83 -0.93 4.60
N ASN A 41 -8.22 0.32 4.73
CA ASN A 41 -9.17 0.79 5.73
C ASN A 41 -10.61 0.42 5.35
N HIS A 42 -10.92 -0.86 5.45
CA HIS A 42 -12.27 -1.41 5.32
C HIS A 42 -12.78 -1.74 6.71
N LEU A 43 -13.77 -0.97 7.15
CA LEU A 43 -14.34 -1.04 8.49
C LEU A 43 -15.85 -1.15 8.40
N ALA A 44 -16.44 -2.02 9.21
CA ALA A 44 -17.88 -2.02 9.42
C ALA A 44 -18.31 -0.85 10.34
N PRO A 45 -19.58 -0.42 10.28
CA PRO A 45 -20.12 0.56 11.23
C PRO A 45 -19.86 0.14 12.68
N GLY A 46 -19.39 1.10 13.49
CA GLY A 46 -19.07 0.90 14.90
C GLY A 46 -17.70 0.27 15.22
N GLU A 47 -16.90 -0.13 14.22
CA GLU A 47 -15.58 -0.76 14.46
C GLU A 47 -14.51 0.23 14.91
N HIS A 48 -14.60 1.50 14.51
CA HIS A 48 -13.61 2.51 14.87
C HIS A 48 -14.26 3.86 15.18
N PRO A 49 -13.87 4.55 16.27
CA PRO A 49 -14.51 5.81 16.68
C PRO A 49 -14.39 6.93 15.65
N ASN A 50 -13.30 6.95 14.87
CA ASN A 50 -13.12 7.94 13.79
C ASN A 50 -13.98 7.64 12.53
N TYR A 51 -14.54 6.43 12.43
CA TYR A 51 -15.36 5.99 11.30
C TYR A 51 -16.64 5.32 11.85
N PRO A 52 -17.53 6.09 12.50
CA PRO A 52 -18.70 5.51 13.17
C PRO A 52 -19.63 4.76 12.19
N ASP A 53 -19.73 5.23 10.95
CA ASP A 53 -20.51 4.58 9.89
C ASP A 53 -19.71 3.53 9.09
N GLY A 54 -18.48 3.22 9.51
CA GLY A 54 -17.54 2.36 8.80
C GLY A 54 -16.84 3.06 7.63
N ALA A 55 -16.09 2.29 6.86
CA ALA A 55 -15.34 2.76 5.68
C ALA A 55 -15.14 1.62 4.67
N LYS A 56 -15.13 1.95 3.39
CA LYS A 56 -14.68 1.06 2.30
C LYS A 56 -13.67 1.81 1.46
N ASP A 57 -12.46 1.91 1.98
CA ASP A 57 -11.40 2.72 1.42
C ASP A 57 -10.32 1.83 0.81
N ASN A 58 -10.06 1.97 -0.50
CA ASN A 58 -9.03 1.21 -1.21
C ASN A 58 -7.70 1.97 -1.34
N THR A 59 -7.55 3.12 -0.66
CA THR A 59 -6.39 4.01 -0.77
C THR A 59 -5.61 4.04 0.53
N HIS A 60 -6.29 4.25 1.67
CA HIS A 60 -5.63 4.34 2.96
C HIS A 60 -5.44 2.94 3.57
N PHE A 61 -4.24 2.64 4.05
CA PHE A 61 -3.94 1.35 4.66
C PHE A 61 -4.52 1.23 6.07
N SER A 62 -4.90 0.01 6.46
CA SER A 62 -5.10 -0.35 7.86
C SER A 62 -3.76 -0.39 8.60
N GLU A 63 -3.76 -0.52 9.94
CA GLU A 63 -2.50 -0.71 10.69
C GLU A 63 -1.70 -1.92 10.15
N PHE A 64 -2.41 -3.02 9.88
CA PHE A 64 -1.83 -4.21 9.27
C PHE A 64 -1.23 -3.90 7.90
N GLY A 65 -1.97 -3.23 7.02
CA GLY A 65 -1.47 -2.86 5.70
C GLY A 65 -0.24 -1.96 5.75
N ALA A 66 -0.26 -0.92 6.58
CA ALA A 66 0.85 0.00 6.74
C ALA A 66 2.12 -0.73 7.20
N ARG A 67 1.99 -1.66 8.15
CA ARG A 67 3.11 -2.52 8.60
C ARG A 67 3.64 -3.40 7.47
N ARG A 68 2.76 -4.03 6.69
CA ARG A 68 3.16 -4.89 5.57
C ARG A 68 3.89 -4.11 4.47
N ILE A 69 3.48 -2.87 4.20
CA ILE A 69 4.18 -1.99 3.25
C ILE A 69 5.54 -1.56 3.80
N ALA A 70 5.64 -1.20 5.09
CA ALA A 70 6.91 -0.87 5.72
C ALA A 70 7.92 -2.04 5.67
N GLU A 71 7.44 -3.28 5.85
CA GLU A 71 8.28 -4.49 5.71
C GLU A 71 8.80 -4.72 4.29
N LEU A 72 8.15 -4.19 3.25
CA LEU A 72 8.68 -4.24 1.87
C LEU A 72 9.86 -3.27 1.67
N VAL A 73 9.84 -2.14 2.38
CA VAL A 73 10.93 -1.15 2.38
C VAL A 73 12.12 -1.69 3.16
N LEU A 74 11.90 -2.25 4.34
CA LEU A 74 12.97 -2.80 5.20
C LEU A 74 13.79 -3.92 4.52
N LYS A 75 13.20 -4.61 3.55
CA LYS A 75 13.84 -5.72 2.82
C LYS A 75 14.63 -5.30 1.57
N ASP A 76 14.58 -4.02 1.19
CA ASP A 76 15.41 -3.46 0.11
C ASP A 76 16.80 -3.09 0.62
#